data_AF-A0A521YWW8-F1
#
_entry.id   AF-A0A521YWW8-F1
#
_cell.length_a   1.000
_cell.length_b   1.000
_cell.length_c   1.000
_cell.angle_alpha   90.00
_cell.angle_beta   90.00
_cell.angle_gamma   90.00
#
_symmetry.space_group_name_H-M   'P 1'
#
loop_
_entity.id
_entity.type
_entity.pdbx_description
1 polymer ?
#
loop_
_entity_poly.entity_id
_entity_poly.type
_entity_poly.pdbx_seq_one_letter_code
_entity_poly.pdbx_strand_id
1 'polypeptide(L)'
;MRLLQDLERLAGAEESLFRAQLLREDVARLRKLEGLARAAPDLETFIGSGMRVGWTQGDARTSELREPLEALLQAVYAFERGAHGPEQEARIVDCWNALHRVRMERLLGCLSTPAPRPAG
;
A
#
# COMPACT_ATOMS: atom_id res chain seq x y z
N MET A 1 -11.10 -3.28 -8.72
CA MET A 1 -10.69 -4.00 -7.49
C MET A 1 -11.58 -3.64 -6.30
N ARG A 2 -12.19 -4.60 -5.57
CA ARG A 2 -13.05 -4.33 -4.40
C ARG A 2 -12.39 -3.49 -3.29
N LEU A 3 -11.11 -3.72 -3.00
CA LEU A 3 -10.35 -2.97 -2.00
C LEU A 3 -10.43 -1.45 -2.20
N LEU A 4 -10.38 -0.97 -3.44
CA LEU A 4 -10.47 0.46 -3.74
C LEU A 4 -11.82 1.05 -3.29
N GLN A 5 -12.91 0.34 -3.58
CA GLN A 5 -14.26 0.78 -3.22
C GLN A 5 -14.42 0.86 -1.69
N ASP A 6 -13.86 -0.11 -0.97
CA ASP A 6 -13.88 -0.14 0.48
C ASP A 6 -13.08 1.02 1.09
N LEU A 7 -11.87 1.30 0.58
CA LEU A 7 -11.05 2.41 1.04
C LEU A 7 -11.66 3.77 0.70
N GLU A 8 -12.29 3.93 -0.45
CA GLU A 8 -13.00 5.15 -0.84
C GLU A 8 -14.19 5.43 0.08
N ARG A 9 -14.97 4.38 0.40
CA ARG A 9 -16.07 4.46 1.37
C ARG A 9 -15.57 4.86 2.75
N LEU A 10 -14.48 4.25 3.22
CA LEU A 10 -13.86 4.61 4.50
C LEU A 10 -13.36 6.07 4.50
N ALA A 11 -12.73 6.51 3.42
CA ALA A 11 -12.23 7.89 3.30
C ALA A 11 -13.35 8.95 3.31
N GLY A 12 -14.56 8.58 2.86
CA GLY A 12 -15.74 9.44 2.90
C GLY A 12 -16.45 9.49 4.26
N ALA A 13 -16.26 8.45 5.08
CA ALA A 13 -16.88 8.33 6.41
C ALA A 13 -15.95 8.70 7.57
N GLU A 14 -14.65 8.84 7.32
CA GLU A 14 -13.66 9.16 8.35
C GLU A 14 -13.76 10.62 8.82
N GLU A 15 -13.95 10.81 10.12
CA GLU A 15 -14.10 12.13 10.76
C GLU A 15 -12.76 12.86 10.90
N SER A 16 -11.66 12.12 11.06
CA SER A 16 -10.32 12.70 11.13
C SER A 16 -9.84 13.12 9.74
N LEU A 17 -9.75 14.43 9.49
CA LEU A 17 -9.24 14.97 8.22
C LEU A 17 -7.87 14.40 7.83
N PHE A 18 -7.01 14.15 8.82
CA PHE A 18 -5.70 13.54 8.60
C PHE A 18 -5.81 12.09 8.11
N ARG A 19 -6.60 11.25 8.78
CA ARG A 19 -6.80 9.85 8.37
C ARG A 19 -7.52 9.76 7.03
N ALA A 20 -8.52 10.61 6.80
CA ALA A 20 -9.22 10.70 5.52
C ALA A 20 -8.26 11.07 4.39
N GLN A 21 -7.34 12.00 4.62
CA GLN A 21 -6.31 12.35 3.64
C GLN A 21 -5.36 11.18 3.36
N LEU A 22 -4.90 10.48 4.40
CA LEU A 22 -4.05 9.30 4.25
C LEU A 22 -4.73 8.20 3.41
N LEU A 23 -6.01 7.94 3.67
CA LEU A 23 -6.82 6.99 2.89
C LEU A 23 -6.96 7.43 1.43
N ARG A 24 -7.20 8.72 1.16
CA ARG A 24 -7.28 9.25 -0.21
C ARG A 24 -5.97 9.09 -0.97
N GLU A 25 -4.83 9.30 -0.32
CA GLU A 25 -3.54 9.04 -0.94
C GLU A 25 -3.35 7.56 -1.24
N ASP A 26 -3.76 6.67 -0.34
CA ASP A 26 -3.69 5.22 -0.55
C ASP A 26 -4.57 4.76 -1.71
N VAL A 27 -5.79 5.30 -1.83
CA VAL A 27 -6.66 5.11 -3.00
C VAL A 27 -5.96 5.58 -4.28
N ALA A 28 -5.33 6.76 -4.26
CA ALA A 28 -4.63 7.28 -5.43
C ALA A 28 -3.44 6.39 -5.85
N ARG A 29 -2.67 5.85 -4.89
CA ARG A 29 -1.57 4.90 -5.15
C ARG A 29 -2.10 3.61 -5.77
N LEU A 30 -3.16 3.03 -5.22
CA LEU A 30 -3.76 1.79 -5.73
C LEU A 30 -4.35 1.97 -7.14
N ARG A 31 -5.01 3.10 -7.44
CA ARG A 31 -5.47 3.43 -8.79
C ARG A 31 -4.31 3.57 -9.78
N LYS A 32 -3.20 4.17 -9.34
CA LYS A 32 -1.97 4.25 -10.16
C LYS A 32 -1.41 2.85 -10.44
N LEU A 33 -1.46 1.92 -9.47
CA LEU A 33 -1.07 0.53 -9.70
C LEU A 33 -1.96 -0.17 -10.72
N GLU A 34 -3.30 -0.02 -10.66
CA GLU A 34 -4.19 -0.60 -11.68
C GLU A 34 -3.79 -0.12 -13.10
N GLY A 35 -3.56 1.18 -13.26
CA GLY A 35 -3.09 1.76 -14.53
C GLY A 35 -1.74 1.20 -14.99
N LEU A 36 -0.77 1.10 -14.07
CA LEU A 36 0.55 0.55 -14.36
C LEU A 36 0.49 -0.94 -14.72
N ALA A 37 -0.32 -1.73 -14.04
CA ALA A 37 -0.45 -3.17 -14.29
C ALA A 37 -1.01 -3.44 -15.69
N ARG A 38 -1.99 -2.65 -16.14
CA ARG A 38 -2.56 -2.74 -17.49
C ARG A 38 -1.56 -2.36 -18.58
N ALA A 39 -0.74 -1.34 -18.32
CA ALA A 39 0.22 -0.80 -19.28
C ALA A 39 1.55 -1.58 -19.34
N ALA A 40 1.93 -2.26 -18.26
CA ALA A 40 3.21 -2.96 -18.18
C ALA A 40 3.24 -4.20 -19.11
N PRO A 41 4.35 -4.41 -19.84
CA PRO A 41 4.50 -5.56 -20.72
C PRO A 41 4.62 -6.89 -19.95
N ASP A 42 5.22 -6.86 -18.77
CA ASP A 42 5.51 -8.01 -17.92
C ASP A 42 5.47 -7.65 -16.42
N LEU A 43 5.55 -8.68 -15.57
CA LEU A 43 5.51 -8.53 -14.11
C LEU A 43 6.73 -7.76 -13.58
N GLU A 44 7.91 -7.95 -14.17
CA GLU A 44 9.14 -7.32 -13.70
C GLU A 44 9.09 -5.79 -13.87
N THR A 45 8.70 -5.34 -15.06
CA THR A 45 8.48 -3.93 -15.40
C THR A 45 7.43 -3.31 -14.50
N PHE A 46 6.35 -4.06 -14.22
CA PHE A 46 5.32 -3.62 -13.29
C PHE A 46 5.86 -3.46 -11.87
N ILE A 47 6.55 -4.46 -11.32
CA ILE A 47 7.10 -4.41 -9.96
C ILE A 47 8.07 -3.23 -9.84
N GLY A 48 8.98 -3.06 -10.79
CA GLY A 48 9.94 -1.94 -10.79
C GLY A 48 9.25 -0.57 -10.83
N SER A 49 8.13 -0.45 -11.53
CA SER A 49 7.33 0.78 -11.57
C SER A 49 6.50 0.99 -10.29
N GLY A 50 5.88 -0.07 -9.79
CA GLY A 50 5.05 -0.09 -8.59
C GLY A 50 5.84 0.26 -7.32
N MET A 51 7.10 -0.15 -7.24
CA MET A 51 8.03 0.24 -6.17
C MET A 51 8.22 1.75 -6.05
N ARG A 52 8.16 2.48 -7.18
CA ARG A 52 8.42 3.94 -7.26
C ARG A 52 7.14 4.78 -7.17
N VAL A 53 6.03 4.20 -6.73
CA VAL A 53 4.74 4.91 -6.60
C VAL A 53 4.73 5.90 -5.42
N GLY A 54 5.69 5.81 -4.51
CA GLY A 54 5.84 6.72 -3.37
C GLY A 54 5.06 6.23 -2.15
N TRP A 55 5.50 5.10 -1.57
CA TRP A 55 4.86 4.43 -0.44
C TRP A 55 5.21 5.02 0.92
N THR A 56 6.36 5.69 1.00
CA THR A 56 6.86 6.37 2.20
C THR A 56 7.23 7.81 1.87
N GLN A 57 7.24 8.70 2.87
CA GLN A 57 7.64 10.09 2.68
C GLN A 57 9.08 10.15 2.17
N GLY A 58 9.28 10.76 1.00
CA GLY A 58 10.59 10.85 0.35
C GLY A 58 11.18 9.52 -0.12
N ASP A 59 10.38 8.44 -0.18
CA ASP A 59 10.79 7.09 -0.60
C ASP A 59 11.94 6.46 0.22
N ALA A 60 12.31 7.09 1.35
CA ALA A 60 13.54 6.80 2.10
C ALA A 60 13.52 5.41 2.77
N ARG A 61 12.34 4.82 2.95
CA ARG A 61 12.15 3.57 3.72
C ARG A 61 11.39 2.50 2.95
N THR A 62 11.23 2.68 1.65
CA THR A 62 10.51 1.71 0.81
C THR A 62 11.22 0.35 0.77
N SER A 63 12.54 0.31 1.00
CA SER A 63 13.30 -0.93 1.19
C SER A 63 12.82 -1.76 2.40
N GLU A 64 12.32 -1.12 3.46
CA GLU A 64 11.76 -1.80 4.65
C GLU A 64 10.35 -2.35 4.40
N LEU A 65 9.68 -1.87 3.35
CA LEU A 65 8.38 -2.35 2.91
C LEU A 65 8.48 -3.37 1.77
N ARG A 66 9.69 -3.68 1.31
CA ARG A 66 9.91 -4.40 0.04
C ARG A 66 9.12 -5.70 -0.04
N GLU A 67 9.27 -6.60 0.93
CA GLU A 67 8.60 -7.90 0.91
C GLU A 67 7.07 -7.81 0.88
N PRO A 68 6.37 -7.12 1.81
CA PRO A 68 4.92 -7.00 1.74
C PRO A 68 4.44 -6.18 0.54
N LEU A 69 5.26 -5.24 0.05
CA LEU A 69 4.95 -4.46 -1.16
C LEU A 69 5.04 -5.33 -2.41
N GLU A 70 6.09 -6.14 -2.59
CA GLU A 70 6.20 -7.08 -3.71
C GLU A 70 5.02 -8.05 -3.75
N ALA A 71 4.60 -8.56 -2.59
CA ALA A 71 3.42 -9.43 -2.50
C ALA A 71 2.14 -8.73 -2.99
N LEU A 72 1.92 -7.48 -2.57
CA LEU A 72 0.79 -6.68 -3.07
C LEU A 72 0.88 -6.44 -4.56
N LEU A 73 2.06 -6.06 -5.08
CA LEU A 73 2.27 -5.83 -6.49
C LEU A 73 1.97 -7.09 -7.32
N GLN A 74 2.50 -8.25 -6.91
CA GLN A 74 2.22 -9.51 -7.59
C GLN A 74 0.71 -9.84 -7.59
N ALA A 75 0.01 -9.62 -6.48
CA ALA A 75 -1.43 -9.85 -6.40
C ALA A 75 -2.22 -8.92 -7.33
N VAL A 76 -1.89 -7.62 -7.36
CA VAL A 76 -2.52 -6.64 -8.25
C VAL A 76 -2.25 -6.96 -9.72
N TYR A 77 -1.01 -7.29 -10.08
CA TYR A 77 -0.67 -7.66 -11.46
C TYR A 77 -1.41 -8.92 -11.91
N ALA A 78 -1.44 -9.95 -11.06
CA ALA A 78 -2.17 -11.19 -11.34
C ALA A 78 -3.68 -10.96 -11.50
N PHE A 79 -4.26 -10.06 -10.71
CA PHE A 79 -5.65 -9.65 -10.85
C PHE A 79 -5.88 -8.93 -12.19
N GLU A 80 -5.15 -7.86 -12.47
CA GLU A 80 -5.36 -7.00 -13.65
C GLU A 80 -4.99 -7.66 -15.00
N ARG A 81 -4.17 -8.72 -14.98
CA ARG A 81 -3.77 -9.48 -16.17
C ARG A 81 -4.45 -10.84 -16.30
N GLY A 82 -5.23 -11.24 -15.30
CA GLY A 82 -5.79 -12.58 -15.17
C GLY A 82 -7.30 -12.58 -14.95
N ALA A 83 -7.79 -13.57 -14.22
CA ALA A 83 -9.19 -13.68 -13.87
C ALA A 83 -9.52 -12.77 -12.66
N HIS A 84 -10.54 -11.94 -12.80
CA HIS A 84 -11.03 -11.04 -11.76
C HIS A 84 -11.99 -11.78 -10.80
N GLY A 85 -11.48 -12.80 -10.13
CA GLY A 85 -12.26 -13.66 -9.23
C GLY A 85 -12.20 -13.24 -7.76
N PRO A 86 -13.11 -13.76 -6.93
CA PRO A 86 -13.18 -13.44 -5.50
C PRO A 86 -11.92 -13.85 -4.71
N GLU A 87 -11.23 -14.92 -5.14
CA GLU A 87 -9.98 -15.38 -4.52
C GLU A 87 -8.84 -14.38 -4.75
N GLN A 88 -8.74 -13.83 -5.96
CA GLN A 88 -7.74 -12.82 -6.29
C GLN A 88 -8.03 -11.51 -5.55
N GLU A 89 -9.31 -11.12 -5.42
CA GLU A 89 -9.70 -9.97 -4.60
C GLU A 89 -9.30 -10.17 -3.13
N ALA A 90 -9.61 -11.33 -2.54
CA ALA A 90 -9.23 -11.65 -1.16
C ALA A 90 -7.71 -11.58 -0.96
N ARG A 91 -6.94 -12.15 -1.90
CA ARG A 91 -5.47 -12.08 -1.86
C ARG A 91 -4.94 -10.65 -1.88
N ILE A 92 -5.52 -9.78 -2.70
CA ILE A 92 -5.12 -8.36 -2.72
C ILE A 92 -5.40 -7.70 -1.37
N VAL A 93 -6.57 -7.97 -0.77
CA VAL A 93 -6.92 -7.45 0.56
C VAL A 93 -5.93 -7.92 1.63
N ASP A 94 -5.57 -9.20 1.62
CA ASP A 94 -4.60 -9.76 2.57
C ASP A 94 -3.21 -9.12 2.41
N CYS A 95 -2.72 -9.01 1.17
CA CYS A 95 -1.45 -8.34 0.89
C CYS A 95 -1.48 -6.85 1.27
N TRP A 96 -2.59 -6.16 1.03
CA TRP A 96 -2.79 -4.78 1.44
C TRP A 96 -2.72 -4.63 2.96
N ASN A 97 -3.43 -5.47 3.71
CA ASN A 97 -3.43 -5.44 5.16
C ASN A 97 -2.03 -5.69 5.73
N ALA A 98 -1.29 -6.64 5.16
CA ALA A 98 0.09 -6.91 5.53
C ALA A 98 1.00 -5.70 5.29
N LEU A 99 0.93 -5.08 4.11
CA LEU A 99 1.69 -3.86 3.80
C LEU A 99 1.30 -2.70 4.71
N HIS A 100 0.00 -2.46 4.89
CA HIS A 100 -0.51 -1.36 5.68
C HIS A 100 -0.05 -1.46 7.14
N ARG A 101 -0.11 -2.66 7.73
CA ARG A 101 0.41 -2.91 9.08
C ARG A 101 1.88 -2.52 9.20
N VAL A 102 2.75 -3.05 8.33
CA VAL A 102 4.19 -2.73 8.38
C VAL A 102 4.41 -1.24 8.14
N ARG A 103 3.69 -0.62 7.21
CA ARG A 103 3.79 0.81 6.93
C ARG A 103 3.41 1.66 8.13
N MET A 104 2.33 1.31 8.83
CA MET A 104 1.92 2.01 10.05
C MET A 104 2.91 1.78 11.18
N GLU A 105 3.43 0.56 11.38
CA GLU A 105 4.50 0.29 12.35
C GLU A 105 5.74 1.14 12.09
N ARG A 106 6.15 1.30 10.82
CA ARG A 106 7.33 2.10 10.45
C ARG A 106 7.07 3.60 10.59
N LEU A 107 5.90 4.09 10.20
CA LEU A 107 5.53 5.50 10.32
C LEU A 107 5.31 5.92 11.78
N LEU A 108 4.63 5.09 12.58
CA LEU A 108 4.33 5.36 13.99
C LEU A 108 5.53 5.07 14.91
N GLY A 109 6.33 4.05 14.60
CA GLY A 109 7.54 3.72 15.36
C GLY A 109 8.60 4.83 15.34
N CYS A 110 8.57 5.73 14.35
CA CYS A 110 9.40 6.93 14.31
C CYS A 110 8.83 8.12 15.09
N LEU A 111 7.56 8.05 15.52
CA LEU A 111 6.93 9.04 16.40
C LEU A 111 7.04 8.65 17.89
N SER A 112 7.49 7.43 18.20
CA SER A 112 7.87 7.03 19.55
C SER A 112 9.17 7.73 19.94
N THR A 113 9.05 8.83 20.68
CA THR A 113 10.15 9.48 21.40
C THR A 113 11.02 8.42 22.10
N PRO A 114 12.36 8.45 21.97
CA PRO A 114 13.20 7.59 22.80
C PRO A 114 12.89 7.89 24.27
N ALA A 115 12.57 6.84 25.04
CA ALA A 115 12.44 6.98 26.49
C ALA A 115 13.73 7.61 27.04
N PRO A 116 13.65 8.61 27.94
CA PRO A 116 14.83 9.22 28.53
C PRO A 116 15.68 8.12 29.18
N ARG A 117 16.97 8.11 28.84
CA ARG A 117 17.98 7.22 29.43
C ARG A 117 17.93 7.44 30.95
N PRO A 118 17.83 6.40 31.79
CA PRO A 118 17.86 6.58 33.24
C PRO A 118 19.14 7.33 33.61
N ALA A 119 18.98 8.44 34.32
CA ALA A 119 20.11 9.19 34.86
C ALA A 119 20.84 8.27 35.85
N GLY A 120 22.03 7.83 35.46
CA GLY A 120 23.01 7.25 36.38
C GLY A 120 23.81 8.34 37.06
#